data_AF-A0A3D1CKT5-F1
#
_entry.id   AF-A0A3D1CKT5-F1
#
_cell.length_a   1.000
_cell.length_b   1.000
_cell.length_c   1.000
_cell.angle_alpha   90.00
_cell.angle_beta   90.00
_cell.angle_gamma   90.00
#
_symmetry.space_group_name_H-M   'P 1'
#
loop_
_entity.id
_entity.type
_entity.pdbx_description
1 polymer ?
#
loop_
_entity_poly.entity_id
_entity_poly.type
_entity_poly.pdbx_seq_one_letter_code
_entity_poly.pdbx_strand_id
1 'polypeptide(L)'
;ISYAIAYALWMKVKKLSLFGADFSYTTNVYFGELGRACCEFWLSRCITAGMEVSIAPRSSLLDTNIPENQKLYGYHRLENPPVVYLDEDGDLKLTKYSEVEMDEPVKGYSGRQDNIRLVKGSGLQAVEPASY
;
A
#
# COMPACT_ATOMS: atom_id res chain seq x y z
N ILE A 1 -17.25 -8.21 -5.64
CA ILE A 1 -15.80 -8.30 -5.31
C ILE A 1 -15.60 -8.93 -3.94
N SER A 2 -16.17 -8.38 -2.86
CA SER A 2 -15.97 -8.90 -1.48
C SER A 2 -16.23 -10.40 -1.30
N TYR A 3 -17.28 -10.94 -1.93
CA TYR A 3 -17.54 -12.39 -1.92
C TYR A 3 -16.39 -13.23 -2.49
N ALA A 4 -15.74 -12.76 -3.56
CA ALA A 4 -14.59 -13.44 -4.15
C ALA A 4 -13.36 -13.40 -3.22
N ILE A 5 -13.16 -12.30 -2.49
CA ILE A 5 -12.12 -12.20 -1.46
C ILE A 5 -12.40 -13.20 -0.32
N ALA A 6 -13.64 -13.26 0.16
CA ALA A 6 -14.05 -14.21 1.19
C ALA A 6 -13.89 -15.67 0.72
N TYR A 7 -14.20 -15.94 -0.55
CA TYR A 7 -14.00 -17.26 -1.14
C TYR A 7 -12.51 -17.62 -1.25
N ALA A 8 -11.65 -16.67 -1.62
CA ALA A 8 -10.20 -16.87 -1.64
C ALA A 8 -9.63 -17.19 -0.25
N LEU A 9 -10.15 -16.52 0.79
CA LEU A 9 -9.85 -16.84 2.19
C LEU A 9 -10.31 -18.25 2.58
N TRP A 10 -11.54 -18.62 2.21
CA TRP A 10 -12.07 -19.97 2.47
C TRP A 10 -11.23 -21.06 1.81
N MET A 11 -10.79 -20.80 0.58
CA MET A 11 -9.87 -21.68 -0.17
C MET A 11 -8.42 -21.65 0.33
N LYS A 12 -8.07 -20.72 1.26
CA LYS A 12 -6.72 -20.55 1.82
C LYS A 12 -5.64 -20.37 0.75
N VAL A 13 -5.91 -19.53 -0.24
CA VAL A 13 -4.90 -19.25 -1.29
C VAL A 13 -3.66 -18.58 -0.68
N LYS A 14 -2.48 -18.86 -1.21
CA LYS A 14 -1.22 -18.30 -0.68
C LYS A 14 -1.10 -16.79 -0.93
N LYS A 15 -1.52 -16.34 -2.12
CA LYS A 15 -1.39 -14.96 -2.58
C LYS A 15 -2.67 -14.47 -3.25
N LEU A 16 -3.07 -13.25 -2.95
CA LEU A 16 -4.22 -12.56 -3.52
C LEU A 16 -3.79 -11.21 -4.08
N SER A 17 -3.81 -11.07 -5.41
CA SER A 17 -3.52 -9.82 -6.10
C SER A 17 -4.79 -9.16 -6.60
N LEU A 18 -5.04 -7.91 -6.22
CA LEU A 18 -6.24 -7.16 -6.56
C LEU A 18 -5.93 -6.06 -7.58
N PHE A 19 -6.70 -6.07 -8.68
CA PHE A 19 -6.64 -5.08 -9.76
C PHE A 19 -8.07 -4.67 -10.15
N GLY A 20 -8.27 -3.38 -10.45
CA GLY A 20 -9.56 -2.84 -10.92
C GLY A 20 -10.66 -2.81 -9.86
N ALA A 21 -10.32 -3.00 -8.57
CA ALA A 21 -11.23 -2.84 -7.44
C ALA A 21 -11.23 -1.40 -6.91
N ASP A 22 -11.27 -0.43 -7.82
CA ASP A 22 -11.18 1.00 -7.52
C ASP A 22 -12.59 1.59 -7.29
N PHE A 23 -12.86 2.06 -6.09
CA PHE A 23 -14.15 2.63 -5.68
C PHE A 23 -14.25 4.13 -5.99
N SER A 24 -13.85 4.54 -7.20
CA SER A 24 -13.74 5.93 -7.61
C SER A 24 -15.08 6.54 -8.08
N TYR A 25 -16.14 6.38 -7.28
CA TYR A 25 -17.47 6.89 -7.62
C TYR A 25 -17.60 8.38 -7.26
N THR A 26 -17.70 9.25 -8.26
CA THR A 26 -17.82 10.71 -8.07
C THR A 26 -19.26 11.19 -7.82
N THR A 27 -20.25 10.47 -8.37
CA THR A 27 -21.67 10.89 -8.30
C THR A 27 -22.46 10.19 -7.19
N ASN A 28 -22.03 9.00 -6.77
CA ASN A 28 -22.74 8.21 -5.75
C ASN A 28 -21.76 7.62 -4.71
N VAL A 29 -21.14 8.51 -3.96
CA VAL A 29 -20.06 8.22 -3.00
C VAL A 29 -20.51 7.20 -1.93
N TYR A 30 -21.73 7.34 -1.40
CA TYR A 30 -22.24 6.49 -0.31
C TYR A 30 -22.25 4.99 -0.65
N PHE A 31 -22.65 4.63 -1.87
CA PHE A 31 -22.68 3.21 -2.29
C PHE A 31 -21.27 2.67 -2.60
N GLY A 32 -20.38 3.52 -3.12
CA GLY A 32 -18.97 3.18 -3.34
C GLY A 32 -18.23 2.87 -2.04
N GLU A 33 -18.38 3.72 -1.03
CA GLU A 33 -17.71 3.57 0.27
C GLU A 33 -18.15 2.31 1.03
N LEU A 34 -19.44 1.94 0.99
CA LEU A 34 -19.94 0.71 1.62
C LEU A 34 -19.33 -0.54 0.97
N GLY A 35 -19.16 -0.53 -0.36
CA GLY A 35 -18.50 -1.61 -1.09
C GLY A 35 -17.02 -1.73 -0.77
N ARG A 36 -16.33 -0.59 -0.65
CA ARG A 36 -14.91 -0.50 -0.27
C ARG A 36 -14.68 -1.07 1.12
N ALA A 37 -15.38 -0.57 2.13
CA ALA A 37 -15.24 -1.00 3.51
C ALA A 37 -15.45 -2.53 3.67
N CYS A 38 -16.40 -3.10 2.94
CA CYS A 38 -16.62 -4.54 2.93
C CYS A 38 -15.41 -5.31 2.35
N CYS A 39 -14.80 -4.82 1.27
CA CYS A 39 -13.58 -5.44 0.72
C CYS A 39 -12.41 -5.35 1.70
N GLU A 40 -12.18 -4.19 2.30
CA GLU A 40 -11.10 -3.94 3.26
C GLU A 40 -11.23 -4.83 4.50
N PHE A 41 -12.45 -5.02 5.01
CA PHE A 41 -12.71 -5.97 6.10
C PHE A 41 -12.23 -7.38 5.75
N TRP A 42 -12.61 -7.91 4.58
CA TRP A 42 -12.20 -9.26 4.17
C TRP A 42 -10.70 -9.36 3.91
N LEU A 43 -10.08 -8.29 3.39
CA LEU A 43 -8.63 -8.25 3.21
C LEU A 43 -7.89 -8.33 4.55
N SER A 44 -8.40 -7.65 5.59
CA SER A 44 -7.83 -7.79 6.94
C SER A 44 -7.85 -9.25 7.42
N ARG A 45 -8.92 -10.00 7.10
CA ARG A 45 -9.04 -11.42 7.45
C ARG A 45 -8.07 -12.29 6.66
N CYS A 46 -7.84 -11.99 5.39
CA CYS A 46 -6.81 -12.63 4.57
C CYS A 46 -5.40 -12.43 5.14
N ILE A 47 -5.05 -11.18 5.47
CA ILE A 47 -3.75 -10.82 6.06
C ILE A 47 -3.56 -11.54 7.42
N THR A 48 -4.58 -11.52 8.28
CA THR A 48 -4.57 -12.22 9.58
C THR A 48 -4.40 -13.74 9.41
N ALA A 49 -4.92 -14.30 8.33
CA ALA A 49 -4.76 -15.73 8.01
C ALA A 49 -3.38 -16.07 7.41
N GLY A 50 -2.46 -15.10 7.31
CA GLY A 50 -1.12 -15.29 6.75
C GLY A 50 -1.06 -15.31 5.22
N MET A 51 -2.10 -14.82 4.54
CA MET A 51 -2.11 -14.72 3.08
C MET A 51 -1.37 -13.45 2.64
N GLU A 52 -0.61 -13.56 1.54
CA GLU A 52 0.03 -12.39 0.92
C GLU A 52 -1.01 -11.61 0.10
N VAL A 53 -1.28 -10.37 0.47
CA VAL A 53 -2.22 -9.49 -0.25
C VAL A 53 -1.43 -8.41 -0.99
N SER A 54 -1.65 -8.29 -2.29
CA SER A 54 -1.02 -7.26 -3.14
C SER A 54 -2.09 -6.38 -3.78
N ILE A 55 -1.94 -5.06 -3.65
CA ILE A 55 -2.84 -4.06 -4.21
C ILE A 55 -2.06 -3.15 -5.15
N ALA A 56 -2.69 -2.70 -6.23
CA ALA A 56 -2.07 -1.76 -7.16
C ALA A 56 -1.74 -0.43 -6.45
N PRO A 57 -0.55 0.17 -6.67
CA PRO A 57 -0.07 1.35 -5.93
C PRO A 57 -0.85 2.64 -6.21
N ARG A 58 -1.79 2.63 -7.16
CA ARG A 58 -2.66 3.77 -7.50
C ARG A 58 -4.13 3.41 -7.30
N SER A 59 -4.41 2.38 -6.51
CA SER A 59 -5.77 1.98 -6.22
C SER A 59 -6.40 2.86 -5.14
N SER A 60 -7.69 3.16 -5.29
CA SER A 60 -8.47 3.78 -4.20
C SER A 60 -8.83 2.78 -3.09
N LEU A 61 -8.56 1.49 -3.28
CA LEU A 61 -8.65 0.48 -2.23
C LEU A 61 -7.46 0.58 -1.28
N LEU A 62 -7.71 0.57 0.05
CA LEU A 62 -6.70 0.83 1.09
C LEU A 62 -5.96 2.17 0.94
N ASP A 63 -6.57 3.15 0.26
CA ASP A 63 -6.03 4.51 0.12
C ASP A 63 -4.58 4.56 -0.43
N THR A 64 -4.19 3.58 -1.26
CA THR A 64 -2.83 3.49 -1.83
C THR A 64 -2.53 4.63 -2.80
N ASN A 65 -3.56 5.25 -3.37
CA ASN A 65 -3.47 6.40 -4.27
C ASN A 65 -3.36 7.75 -3.54
N ILE A 66 -3.39 7.78 -2.21
CA ILE A 66 -3.31 9.00 -1.39
C ILE A 66 -1.86 9.19 -0.92
N PRO A 67 -1.31 10.42 -0.96
CA PRO A 67 0.04 10.68 -0.46
C PRO A 67 0.14 10.44 1.06
N GLU A 68 1.31 10.06 1.54
CA GLU A 68 1.53 9.67 2.95
C GLU A 68 1.09 10.74 3.95
N ASN A 69 1.30 12.02 3.62
CA ASN A 69 0.89 13.16 4.45
C ASN A 69 -0.63 13.32 4.61
N GLN A 70 -1.43 12.59 3.82
CA GLN A 70 -2.89 12.63 3.89
C GLN A 70 -3.52 11.34 4.43
N LYS A 71 -2.74 10.26 4.62
CA LYS A 71 -3.28 8.96 5.04
C LYS A 71 -3.81 8.94 6.46
N LEU A 72 -3.18 9.67 7.38
CA LEU A 72 -3.65 9.68 8.77
C LEU A 72 -4.87 10.60 8.93
N TYR A 73 -6.02 9.97 9.15
CA TYR A 73 -7.29 10.66 9.28
C TYR A 73 -7.26 11.75 10.36
N GLY A 74 -7.76 12.94 10.02
CA GLY A 74 -7.80 14.10 10.91
C GLY A 74 -6.50 14.90 11.02
N TYR A 75 -5.35 14.33 10.65
CA TYR A 75 -4.05 15.00 10.76
C TYR A 75 -3.60 15.67 9.46
N HIS A 76 -4.19 15.32 8.32
CA HIS A 76 -3.88 15.90 7.00
C HIS A 76 -4.05 17.43 6.89
N ARG A 77 -4.66 18.07 7.90
CA ARG A 77 -4.84 19.53 7.96
C ARG A 77 -3.65 20.26 8.59
N LEU A 78 -2.73 19.53 9.21
CA LEU A 78 -1.52 20.09 9.80
C LEU A 78 -0.50 20.40 8.71
N GLU A 79 0.30 21.44 8.92
CA GLU A 79 1.40 21.79 8.01
C GLU A 79 2.48 20.69 7.97
N ASN A 80 2.69 20.00 9.09
CA ASN A 80 3.64 18.90 9.22
C ASN A 80 2.94 17.70 9.90
N PRO A 81 2.16 16.91 9.15
CA PRO A 81 1.39 15.80 9.71
C PRO A 81 2.32 14.64 10.13
N PRO A 82 1.95 13.87 11.15
CA PRO A 82 2.62 12.61 11.43
C PRO A 82 2.31 11.58 10.35
N VAL A 83 3.32 10.79 10.00
CA VAL A 83 3.25 9.68 9.04
C VAL A 83 3.58 8.38 9.75
N VAL A 84 3.03 7.30 9.21
CA VAL A 84 3.13 5.95 9.77
C VAL A 84 3.83 5.05 8.77
N TYR A 85 4.83 4.29 9.23
CA TYR A 85 5.58 3.34 8.42
C TYR A 85 5.91 2.09 9.23
N LEU A 86 6.33 1.03 8.55
CA LEU A 86 6.87 -0.17 9.17
C LEU A 86 8.40 -0.07 9.18
N ASP A 87 9.01 -0.37 10.32
CA ASP A 87 10.47 -0.47 10.40
C ASP A 87 11.00 -1.81 9.82
N GLU A 88 12.31 -2.01 9.88
CA GLU A 88 12.97 -3.23 9.38
C GLU A 88 12.48 -4.51 10.09
N ASP A 89 11.99 -4.38 11.33
CA ASP A 89 11.48 -5.47 12.15
C ASP A 89 9.97 -5.70 11.93
N GLY A 90 9.31 -4.84 11.13
CA GLY A 90 7.87 -4.91 10.85
C GLY A 90 7.00 -4.24 11.91
N ASP A 91 7.59 -3.46 12.82
CA ASP A 91 6.86 -2.70 13.82
C ASP A 91 6.35 -1.38 13.25
N LEU A 92 5.12 -1.01 13.62
CA LEU A 92 4.53 0.27 13.26
C LEU A 92 5.20 1.42 14.00
N LYS A 93 5.82 2.35 13.28
CA LYS A 93 6.43 3.58 13.82
C LYS A 93 5.70 4.82 13.33
N LEU A 94 5.84 5.90 14.10
CA LEU A 94 5.26 7.21 13.81
C LEU A 94 6.34 8.28 13.88
N THR A 95 6.47 9.07 12.82
CA THR A 95 7.40 10.21 12.72
C THR A 95 6.70 11.40 12.06
N LYS A 96 7.33 12.58 12.05
CA LYS A 96 6.81 13.73 11.32
C LYS A 96 7.14 13.63 9.84
N TYR A 97 6.26 14.14 8.98
CA TYR A 97 6.46 14.15 7.54
C TYR A 97 7.79 14.78 7.11
N SER A 98 8.20 15.88 7.77
CA SER A 98 9.48 16.55 7.49
C SER A 98 10.74 15.74 7.78
N GLU A 99 10.63 14.65 8.54
CA GLU A 99 11.76 13.83 9.01
C GLU A 99 11.88 12.53 8.21
N VAL A 100 11.02 12.31 7.21
CA VAL A 100 11.01 11.09 6.38
C VAL A 100 11.58 11.40 5.00
N GLU A 101 12.66 10.70 4.64
CA GLU A 101 13.11 10.58 3.26
C GLU A 101 12.32 9.45 2.60
N MET A 102 11.47 9.80 1.63
CA MET A 102 10.71 8.82 0.87
C MET A 102 11.52 8.38 -0.35
N ASP A 103 11.84 7.09 -0.44
CA ASP A 103 12.31 6.51 -1.70
C ASP A 103 11.23 6.63 -2.79
N GLU A 104 11.63 6.89 -4.03
CA GLU A 104 10.68 6.89 -5.15
C GLU A 104 9.95 5.54 -5.20
N PRO A 105 8.61 5.52 -5.36
CA PRO A 105 7.90 4.28 -5.45
C PRO A 105 8.45 3.49 -6.63
N VAL A 106 9.06 2.33 -6.35
CA VAL A 106 9.56 1.42 -7.38
C VAL A 106 8.40 1.15 -8.34
N LYS A 107 8.51 1.66 -9.57
CA LYS A 107 7.56 1.39 -10.66
C LYS A 107 7.64 -0.11 -11.00
N GLY A 108 6.90 -0.92 -10.27
CA GLY A 108 6.86 -2.37 -10.45
C GLY A 108 5.68 -2.82 -11.29
N TYR A 109 5.90 -3.00 -12.59
CA TYR A 109 5.15 -3.96 -13.38
C TYR A 109 5.51 -5.38 -12.87
N SER A 110 4.52 -6.25 -12.73
CA SER A 110 4.62 -7.60 -12.16
C SER A 110 5.85 -8.39 -12.66
N GLY A 111 6.73 -8.85 -11.74
CA GLY A 111 7.72 -9.90 -12.02
C GLY A 111 9.20 -9.64 -11.72
N ARG A 112 9.61 -8.55 -11.04
CA ARG A 112 11.03 -8.31 -10.74
C ARG A 112 11.50 -9.02 -9.46
N GLN A 113 12.63 -9.73 -9.54
CA GLN A 113 13.39 -10.23 -8.40
C GLN A 113 14.49 -9.23 -8.06
N ASP A 114 14.38 -8.57 -6.91
CA ASP A 114 15.39 -7.61 -6.45
C ASP A 114 16.35 -8.31 -5.47
N ASN A 115 17.57 -8.59 -5.94
CA ASN A 115 18.67 -9.02 -5.09
C ASN A 115 19.18 -7.81 -4.30
N ILE A 116 18.62 -7.56 -3.12
CA ILE A 116 19.04 -6.46 -2.24
C ILE A 116 20.45 -6.75 -1.70
N ARG A 117 21.42 -5.88 -2.01
CA ARG A 117 22.70 -5.79 -1.30
C ARG A 117 22.70 -4.53 -0.44
N LEU A 118 23.02 -4.69 0.84
CA LEU A 118 23.30 -3.58 1.75
C LEU A 118 24.59 -2.86 1.32
N VAL A 119 24.50 -1.56 1.02
CA VAL A 119 25.69 -0.71 0.84
C VAL A 119 25.83 0.15 2.10
N LYS A 120 26.85 -0.16 2.90
CA LYS A 120 27.33 0.72 3.98
C LYS A 120 27.98 1.97 3.37
N GLY A 121 27.50 3.15 3.76
CA GLY A 121 28.30 4.36 3.87
C GLY A 121 28.20 5.36 2.72
N SER A 122 27.69 6.55 3.07
CA SER A 122 28.03 7.88 2.53
C SER A 122 28.01 8.12 1.02
N GLY A 123 26.99 8.84 0.55
CA GLY A 123 26.98 9.55 -0.75
C GLY A 123 26.20 8.81 -1.83
N LEU A 124 24.88 9.06 -1.92
CA LEU A 124 24.03 8.53 -2.99
C LEU A 124 24.36 9.25 -4.32
N GLN A 125 25.00 8.53 -5.23
CA GLN A 125 25.04 8.86 -6.66
C GLN A 125 24.05 7.95 -7.39
N ALA A 126 23.25 8.53 -8.28
CA ALA A 126 22.27 7.80 -9.08
C ALA A 126 22.97 6.81 -10.02
N VAL A 127 22.56 5.54 -9.99
CA VAL A 127 22.97 4.53 -10.97
C VAL A 127 22.19 4.79 -12.25
N GLU A 128 22.87 5.15 -13.33
CA GLU A 128 22.22 5.33 -14.63
C GLU A 128 21.56 4.02 -15.11
N PRO A 129 20.35 4.09 -15.70
CA PRO A 129 19.66 2.90 -16.17
C PRO A 129 20.43 2.27 -17.33
N ALA A 130 20.87 1.02 -17.14
CA ALA A 130 21.39 0.20 -18.22
C ALA A 130 20.32 0.03 -19.30
N SER A 131 20.63 0.52 -20.50
CA SER A 131 19.84 0.31 -21.72
C SER A 131 19.78 -1.16 -22.09
N TYR A 132 18.57 -1.67 -22.33
CA TYR A 132 18.31 -2.85 -23.15
C TYR A 132 17.09 -2.58 -24.03
#